data_AF-A0A9D9RI21-F1
#
_entry.id   AF-A0A9D9RI21-F1
#
_cell.length_a   1.000
_cell.length_b   1.000
_cell.length_c   1.000
_cell.angle_alpha   90.00
_cell.angle_beta   90.00
_cell.angle_gamma   90.00
#
_symmetry.space_group_name_H-M   'P 1'
#
loop_
_entity.id
_entity.type
_entity.pdbx_description
1 polymer ?
#
loop_
_entity_poly.entity_id
_entity_poly.type
_entity_poly.pdbx_seq_one_letter_code
_entity_poly.pdbx_strand_id
1 'polypeptide(L)'
;MQTEEQLKEIVRKKYSEIALQDKADNMASCCGAGGCSTEVYNIMSEDYTTLEGYNADADLGLGCGLPTQFAKIKQGDTVVDLGSGAGNDCFIARHETG
;
A
#
# COMPACT_ATOMS: atom_id res chain seq x y z
N MET A 1 -13.09 21.78 -18.61
CA MET A 1 -12.53 20.44 -18.32
C MET A 1 -11.13 20.65 -17.78
N GLN A 2 -10.73 19.88 -16.78
CA GLN A 2 -9.33 19.86 -16.35
C GLN A 2 -8.48 19.22 -17.46
N THR A 3 -7.25 19.71 -17.63
CA THR A 3 -6.26 19.11 -18.52
C THR A 3 -5.72 17.81 -17.91
N GLU A 4 -5.11 16.96 -18.74
CA GLU A 4 -4.44 15.74 -18.27
C GLU A 4 -3.38 16.05 -17.19
N GLU A 5 -2.61 17.13 -17.37
CA GLU A 5 -1.59 17.53 -16.40
C GLU A 5 -2.20 17.94 -15.06
N GLN A 6 -3.29 18.72 -15.08
CA GLN A 6 -4.01 19.10 -13.86
C GLN A 6 -4.55 17.88 -13.11
N LEU A 7 -5.02 16.85 -13.83
CA LEU A 7 -5.46 15.60 -13.20
C LEU A 7 -4.29 14.85 -12.54
N LYS A 8 -3.14 14.75 -13.22
CA LYS A 8 -1.93 14.13 -12.65
C LYS A 8 -1.41 14.88 -11.43
N GLU A 9 -1.48 16.21 -11.43
CA GLU A 9 -1.11 17.03 -10.26
C GLU A 9 -2.00 16.76 -9.05
N ILE A 10 -3.32 16.63 -9.26
CA ILE A 10 -4.27 16.31 -8.19
C ILE A 10 -3.94 14.94 -7.57
N VAL A 11 -3.70 13.93 -8.41
CA VAL A 11 -3.32 12.58 -7.94
C VAL A 11 -2.00 12.63 -7.19
N ARG A 12 -0.96 13.26 -7.76
CA ARG A 12 0.35 13.40 -7.13
C ARG A 12 0.24 14.06 -5.76
N LYS A 13 -0.51 15.17 -5.67
CA LYS A 13 -0.72 15.90 -4.41
C LYS A 13 -1.36 15.00 -3.35
N LYS A 14 -2.35 14.18 -3.72
CA LYS A 14 -3.00 13.26 -2.78
C LYS A 14 -2.05 12.17 -2.27
N TYR A 15 -1.27 11.55 -3.14
CA TYR A 15 -0.25 10.59 -2.70
C TYR A 15 0.84 11.24 -1.86
N SER A 16 1.22 12.49 -2.15
CA SER A 16 2.18 13.24 -1.32
C SER A 16 1.63 13.54 0.08
N GLU A 17 0.35 13.89 0.21
CA GLU A 17 -0.31 14.07 1.51
C GLU A 17 -0.24 12.76 2.34
N ILE A 18 -0.63 11.64 1.73
CA ILE A 18 -0.63 10.30 2.36
C ILE A 18 0.79 9.85 2.78
N ALA A 19 1.80 10.14 1.96
CA ALA A 19 3.18 9.75 2.24
C ALA A 19 3.84 10.56 3.38
N LEU A 20 3.30 11.76 3.68
CA LEU A 20 3.86 12.67 4.68
C LEU A 20 3.04 12.74 5.98
N GLN A 21 1.82 12.19 6.00
CA GLN A 21 0.99 12.14 7.20
C GLN A 21 1.37 10.98 8.12
N ASP A 22 0.93 11.04 9.37
CA ASP A 22 1.25 10.02 10.37
C ASP A 22 0.52 8.70 10.07
N LYS A 23 1.15 7.58 10.45
CA LYS A 23 0.58 6.23 10.27
C LYS A 23 -0.81 6.09 10.92
N ALA A 24 -1.04 6.74 12.05
CA ALA A 24 -2.34 6.74 12.71
C ALA A 24 -3.45 7.37 11.85
N ASP A 25 -3.14 8.46 11.13
CA ASP A 25 -4.09 9.11 10.22
C ASP A 25 -4.32 8.26 8.96
N ASN A 26 -3.27 7.63 8.44
CA ASN A 26 -3.38 6.68 7.35
C ASN A 26 -4.33 5.52 7.69
N MET A 27 -4.18 4.94 8.88
CA MET A 27 -5.01 3.82 9.35
C MET A 27 -6.47 4.19 9.61
N ALA A 28 -6.85 5.47 9.58
CA ALA A 28 -8.23 5.89 9.77
C ALA A 28 -9.14 5.50 8.59
N SER A 29 -8.58 5.18 7.42
CA SER A 29 -9.32 4.71 6.25
C SER A 29 -8.44 3.87 5.32
N CYS A 30 -9.04 3.02 4.48
CA CYS A 30 -8.33 2.13 3.56
C CYS A 30 -7.34 2.85 2.61
N CYS A 31 -7.58 4.12 2.27
CA CYS A 31 -6.72 4.89 1.36
C CYS A 31 -6.06 6.10 2.02
N GLY A 32 -6.12 6.25 3.35
CA GLY A 32 -5.59 7.43 4.07
C GLY A 32 -6.25 8.76 3.69
N ALA A 33 -7.26 8.73 2.80
CA ALA A 33 -7.91 9.89 2.20
C ALA A 33 -9.43 9.63 2.14
N GLY A 34 -10.12 9.92 3.25
CA GLY A 34 -11.57 9.81 3.35
C GLY A 34 -12.03 10.04 4.79
N GLY A 35 -13.23 10.62 4.98
CA GLY A 35 -13.86 10.63 6.30
C GLY A 35 -14.17 9.20 6.75
N CYS A 36 -14.17 8.96 8.07
CA CYS A 36 -14.50 7.66 8.67
C CYS A 36 -15.71 7.02 7.98
N SER A 37 -15.48 6.01 7.13
CA SER A 37 -16.55 5.11 6.73
C SER A 37 -16.88 4.26 7.95
N THR A 38 -18.13 4.28 8.38
CA THR A 38 -18.65 3.36 9.43
C THR A 38 -18.63 1.90 8.99
N GLU A 39 -18.37 1.63 7.71
CA GLU A 39 -18.05 0.31 7.22
C GLU A 39 -16.56 0.04 7.40
N VAL A 40 -16.27 -0.75 8.42
CA VAL A 40 -14.92 -1.10 8.85
C VAL A 40 -14.29 -2.07 7.85
N TYR A 41 -13.87 -1.58 6.69
CA TYR A 41 -13.07 -2.36 5.74
C TYR A 41 -11.64 -2.61 6.27
N ASN A 42 -11.24 -1.97 7.37
CA ASN A 42 -9.96 -2.19 8.05
C ASN A 42 -9.93 -3.46 8.94
N ILE A 43 -11.01 -4.26 8.99
CA ILE A 43 -11.03 -5.53 9.75
C ILE A 43 -10.03 -6.56 9.19
N MET A 44 -9.51 -6.34 7.98
CA MET A 44 -8.52 -7.21 7.32
C MET A 44 -7.16 -6.52 7.14
N SER A 45 -6.77 -5.56 7.99
CA SER A 45 -5.36 -5.15 8.02
C SER A 45 -4.51 -6.29 8.59
N GLU A 46 -4.03 -7.13 7.68
CA GLU A 46 -3.14 -8.24 7.99
C GLU A 46 -1.74 -7.71 8.34
N ASP A 47 -1.09 -8.36 9.30
CA ASP A 47 0.16 -7.91 9.90
C ASP A 47 1.37 -8.38 9.08
N TYR A 48 1.99 -7.44 8.37
CA TYR A 48 3.21 -7.69 7.61
C TYR A 48 4.43 -8.04 8.47
N THR A 49 4.45 -7.74 9.77
CA THR A 49 5.65 -7.87 10.63
C THR A 49 6.18 -9.29 10.75
N THR A 50 5.35 -10.27 10.40
CA THR A 50 5.69 -11.70 10.42
C THR A 50 6.21 -12.23 9.07
N LEU A 51 6.12 -11.43 8.01
CA LEU A 51 6.55 -11.82 6.67
C LEU A 51 8.03 -11.54 6.43
N GLU A 52 8.69 -12.46 5.74
CA GLU A 52 10.04 -12.24 5.25
C GLU A 52 10.03 -11.17 4.15
N GLY A 53 11.05 -10.31 4.15
CA GLY A 53 11.10 -9.15 3.26
C GLY A 53 10.29 -7.93 3.76
N TYR A 54 9.56 -8.03 4.88
CA TYR A 54 8.91 -6.86 5.49
C TYR A 54 9.87 -5.69 5.69
N ASN A 55 9.42 -4.48 5.35
CA ASN A 55 10.14 -3.24 5.62
C ASN A 55 9.24 -2.25 6.39
N ALA A 56 9.62 -1.94 7.63
CA ALA A 56 8.86 -1.05 8.50
C ALA A 56 8.74 0.37 7.93
N ASP A 57 9.74 0.87 7.20
CA ASP A 57 9.71 2.18 6.56
C ASP A 57 8.73 2.22 5.37
N ALA A 58 8.38 1.05 4.83
CA ALA A 58 7.42 0.89 3.74
C ALA A 58 5.97 0.68 4.22
N ASP A 59 5.75 0.65 5.54
CA ASP A 59 4.46 0.32 6.13
C ASP A 59 3.73 1.59 6.62
N LEU A 60 3.02 2.20 5.67
CA LEU A 60 2.15 3.35 5.92
C LEU A 60 0.83 2.99 6.62
N GLY A 61 0.55 1.71 6.89
CA GLY A 61 -0.71 1.28 7.53
C GLY A 61 -1.95 1.36 6.65
N LEU A 62 -1.78 1.35 5.32
CA LEU A 62 -2.87 1.46 4.33
C LEU A 62 -3.29 0.10 3.74
N GLY A 63 -2.55 -0.97 4.06
CA GLY A 63 -2.79 -2.30 3.53
C GLY A 63 -4.05 -2.95 4.11
N CYS A 64 -4.80 -3.65 3.26
CA CYS A 64 -6.02 -4.37 3.60
C CYS A 64 -5.92 -5.90 3.40
N GLY A 65 -4.70 -6.42 3.22
CA GLY A 65 -4.40 -7.85 3.11
C GLY A 65 -3.00 -8.12 2.58
N LEU A 66 -2.60 -9.39 2.52
CA LEU A 66 -1.28 -9.86 2.06
C LEU A 66 -1.37 -10.60 0.72
N PRO A 67 -1.50 -9.90 -0.43
CA PRO A 67 -1.71 -10.54 -1.74
C PRO A 67 -0.57 -11.49 -2.14
N THR A 68 0.65 -11.21 -1.69
CA THR A 68 1.85 -12.02 -1.95
C THR A 68 1.71 -13.46 -1.44
N GLN A 69 1.01 -13.68 -0.32
CA GLN A 69 0.76 -15.02 0.22
C GLN A 69 -0.14 -15.88 -0.68
N PHE A 70 -1.00 -15.26 -1.49
CA PHE A 70 -1.95 -15.95 -2.37
C PHE A 70 -1.51 -15.94 -3.84
N ALA A 71 -0.57 -15.08 -4.20
CA ALA A 71 -0.08 -14.91 -5.57
C ALA A 71 0.76 -16.09 -6.09
N LYS A 72 1.21 -17.00 -5.21
CA LYS A 72 2.03 -18.18 -5.57
C LYS A 72 3.29 -17.81 -6.35
N ILE A 73 3.92 -16.72 -5.92
CA ILE A 73 5.19 -16.22 -6.47
C ILE A 73 6.26 -17.32 -6.34
N LYS A 74 7.10 -17.44 -7.36
CA LYS A 74 8.21 -18.39 -7.37
C LYS A 74 9.52 -17.66 -7.61
N GLN A 75 10.59 -18.35 -7.23
CA GLN A 75 11.95 -17.91 -7.51
C GLN A 75 12.15 -17.68 -9.01
N GLY A 76 12.69 -16.52 -9.36
CA GLY A 76 12.92 -16.05 -10.73
C GLY A 76 11.70 -15.41 -11.42
N ASP A 77 10.53 -15.34 -10.78
CA ASP A 77 9.39 -14.63 -11.36
C ASP A 77 9.64 -13.12 -11.45
N THR A 78 9.04 -12.47 -12.46
CA THR A 78 8.96 -11.01 -12.53
C THR A 78 7.59 -10.56 -12.03
N VAL A 79 7.58 -9.77 -10.96
CA VAL A 79 6.35 -9.29 -10.29
C VAL A 79 6.17 -7.79 -10.55
N VAL A 80 4.93 -7.37 -10.82
CA VAL A 80 4.53 -5.96 -10.91
C VAL A 80 3.46 -5.70 -9.85
N ASP A 81 3.73 -4.75 -8.97
CA ASP A 81 2.82 -4.29 -7.94
C ASP A 81 2.14 -2.98 -8.37
N LEU A 82 0.81 -3.01 -8.49
CA LEU A 82 0.00 -1.88 -8.94
C LEU A 82 -0.65 -1.22 -7.72
N GLY A 83 -0.13 -0.06 -7.33
CA GLY A 83 -0.54 0.61 -6.09
C GLY A 83 0.37 0.28 -4.92
N SER A 84 1.67 0.10 -5.17
CA SER A 84 2.66 -0.35 -4.20
C SER A 84 2.83 0.52 -2.95
N GLY A 85 2.29 1.74 -2.95
CA GLY A 85 2.50 2.70 -1.87
C GLY A 85 3.99 2.91 -1.61
N ALA A 86 4.40 2.79 -0.35
CA ALA A 86 5.82 2.84 0.04
C ALA A 86 6.60 1.54 -0.22
N GLY A 87 5.93 0.48 -0.69
CA GLY A 87 6.57 -0.68 -1.32
C GLY A 87 6.61 -1.97 -0.51
N ASN A 88 5.76 -2.13 0.53
CA ASN A 88 5.85 -3.30 1.40
C ASN A 88 5.63 -4.63 0.65
N ASP A 89 4.57 -4.70 -0.18
CA ASP A 89 4.31 -5.87 -1.03
C ASP A 89 5.43 -6.11 -2.06
N CYS A 90 6.04 -5.04 -2.60
CA CYS A 90 7.24 -5.15 -3.44
C CYS A 90 8.44 -5.77 -2.71
N PHE A 91 8.69 -5.38 -1.45
CA PHE A 91 9.82 -5.94 -0.69
C PHE A 91 9.61 -7.41 -0.35
N ILE A 92 8.38 -7.82 -0.05
CA ILE A 92 8.02 -9.22 0.16
C ILE A 92 8.11 -9.99 -1.15
N ALA A 93 7.55 -9.47 -2.24
CA ALA A 93 7.65 -10.09 -3.55
C ALA A 93 9.12 -10.28 -3.98
N ARG A 94 9.99 -9.29 -3.74
CA ARG A 94 11.44 -9.40 -3.97
C ARG A 94 12.04 -10.57 -3.21
N HIS A 95 11.67 -10.75 -1.95
CA HIS A 95 12.15 -11.87 -1.14
C HIS A 95 11.69 -13.22 -1.73
N GLU A 96 10.40 -13.33 -2.08
CA GLU A 96 9.80 -14.55 -2.67
C GLU A 96 10.37 -14.90 -4.05
N THR A 97 10.76 -13.91 -4.85
CA THR A 97 11.37 -14.13 -6.17
C THR A 97 12.85 -14.46 -6.12
N GLY A 98 13.56 -14.16 -5.02
CA GLY A 98 15.01 -14.37 -4.89
C GLY A 98 15.86 -13.23 -5.43
#